data_AF-A0A7S1SFL4-F1
#
_entry.id   AF-A0A7S1SFL4-F1
#
_cell.length_a   1.000
_cell.length_b   1.000
_cell.length_c   1.000
_cell.angle_alpha   90.00
_cell.angle_beta   90.00
_cell.angle_gamma   90.00
#
_symmetry.space_group_name_H-M   'P 1'
#
loop_
_entity.id
_entity.type
_entity.pdbx_description
1 polymer ?
#
loop_
_entity_poly.entity_id
_entity_poly.type
_entity_poly.pdbx_seq_one_letter_code
_entity_poly.pdbx_strand_id
1 'polypeptide(L)'
;LPAAPALAPEPVADRDWVVHVQKSWHPLPLARGFRVLLPWHEGPPGGARGRDGRAVLRLEGGEAFGLGDHPTTQGGAAFLERTVPALAAGTAGPRVLDYGSGSGVLALCAAALGAGRVLGVDVDERAVAAARRNAALNAPAAAA
;
A
#
# COMPACT_ATOMS: atom_id res chain seq x y z
N LEU A 1 -17.77 -16.94 44.15
CA LEU A 1 -17.29 -15.98 43.12
C LEU A 1 -17.76 -14.59 43.52
N PRO A 2 -16.94 -13.54 43.37
CA PRO A 2 -17.39 -12.18 43.65
C PRO A 2 -18.57 -11.78 42.74
N ALA A 3 -19.40 -10.87 43.22
CA ALA A 3 -20.53 -10.34 42.45
C ALA A 3 -20.03 -9.60 41.20
N ALA A 4 -20.72 -9.77 40.08
CA ALA A 4 -20.42 -9.04 38.85
C ALA A 4 -20.63 -7.52 39.06
N PRO A 5 -19.81 -6.66 38.42
CA PRO A 5 -19.97 -5.22 38.52
C PRO A 5 -21.29 -4.76 37.92
N ALA A 6 -21.86 -3.70 38.49
CA ALA A 6 -23.03 -3.04 37.93
C ALA A 6 -22.64 -2.32 36.63
N LEU A 7 -23.42 -2.53 35.56
CA LEU A 7 -23.26 -1.85 34.28
C LEU A 7 -24.26 -0.70 34.18
N ALA A 8 -23.80 0.45 33.66
CA ALA A 8 -24.66 1.60 33.36
C ALA A 8 -24.48 2.00 31.89
N PRO A 9 -25.57 2.30 31.16
CA PRO A 9 -25.47 2.75 29.77
C PRO A 9 -24.98 4.21 29.71
N GLU A 10 -24.09 4.49 28.76
CA GLU A 10 -23.65 5.85 28.42
C GLU A 10 -24.13 6.19 27.00
N PRO A 11 -24.82 7.33 26.80
CA PRO A 11 -25.24 7.75 25.47
C PRO A 11 -24.02 8.20 24.65
N VAL A 12 -23.80 7.54 23.51
CA VAL A 12 -22.76 7.90 22.55
C VAL A 12 -23.39 8.71 21.42
N ALA A 13 -22.78 9.85 21.10
CA ALA A 13 -23.24 10.68 19.98
C ALA A 13 -23.10 9.93 18.66
N ASP A 14 -24.14 9.99 17.83
CA ASP A 14 -24.07 9.48 16.46
C ASP A 14 -23.11 10.35 15.64
N ARG A 15 -22.12 9.71 15.02
CA ARG A 15 -21.06 10.37 14.27
C ARG A 15 -20.76 9.52 13.05
N ASP A 16 -20.43 10.18 11.94
CA ASP A 16 -19.82 9.50 10.80
C ASP A 16 -18.38 9.10 11.17
N TRP A 17 -18.25 7.89 11.71
CA TRP A 17 -16.98 7.33 12.13
C TRP A 17 -16.03 7.07 10.97
N VAL A 18 -16.54 6.85 9.75
CA VAL A 18 -15.71 6.65 8.56
C VAL A 18 -14.97 7.94 8.25
N VAL A 19 -15.68 9.05 8.12
CA VAL A 19 -15.08 10.37 7.86
C VAL A 19 -14.16 10.79 9.00
N HIS A 20 -14.55 10.51 10.25
CA HIS A 20 -13.74 10.86 11.41
C HIS A 20 -12.38 10.13 11.39
N VAL A 21 -12.37 8.83 11.13
CA VAL A 21 -11.13 8.04 11.05
C VAL A 21 -10.31 8.45 9.82
N GLN A 22 -10.94 8.62 8.65
CA GLN A 22 -10.24 9.05 7.43
C GLN A 22 -9.49 10.37 7.61
N LYS A 23 -10.06 11.35 8.32
CA LYS A 23 -9.41 12.63 8.63
C LYS A 23 -8.16 12.50 9.50
N SER A 24 -8.08 11.45 10.33
CA SER A 24 -6.91 11.18 11.17
C SER A 24 -5.80 10.47 10.42
N TRP A 25 -6.07 9.91 9.24
CA TRP A 25 -5.07 9.22 8.44
C TRP A 25 -4.30 10.21 7.58
N HIS A 26 -2.98 10.12 7.67
CA HIS A 26 -2.06 10.94 6.89
C HIS A 26 -1.43 10.07 5.80
N PRO A 27 -0.93 10.67 4.70
CA PRO A 27 -0.11 9.95 3.74
C PRO A 27 0.99 9.13 4.41
N LEU A 28 1.04 7.82 4.12
CA LEU A 28 1.92 6.91 4.83
C LEU A 28 3.30 6.89 4.15
N PRO A 29 4.40 7.21 4.85
CA PRO A 29 5.73 6.99 4.28
C PRO A 29 5.94 5.48 4.10
N LEU A 30 6.59 5.07 3.01
CA LEU A 30 7.00 3.68 2.79
C LEU A 30 8.46 3.68 2.34
N ALA A 31 9.33 3.11 3.17
CA ALA A 31 10.78 3.21 3.02
C ALA A 31 11.23 4.67 2.77
N ARG A 32 12.35 4.85 2.07
CA ARG A 32 12.89 6.19 1.79
C ARG A 32 12.26 6.81 0.55
N GLY A 33 11.97 5.99 -0.45
CA GLY A 33 11.61 6.37 -1.80
C GLY A 33 10.13 6.37 -2.11
N PHE A 34 9.25 5.89 -1.21
CA PHE A 34 7.81 5.79 -1.46
C PHE A 34 6.95 6.54 -0.45
N ARG A 35 5.72 6.82 -0.89
CA ARG A 35 4.60 7.26 -0.07
C ARG A 35 3.31 6.62 -0.58
N VAL A 36 2.50 6.13 0.33
CA VAL A 36 1.18 5.59 0.04
C VAL A 36 0.11 6.67 0.23
N LEU A 37 -0.75 6.82 -0.79
CA LEU A 37 -1.94 7.67 -0.77
C LEU A 37 -3.19 6.80 -0.86
N LEU A 38 -4.17 7.09 0.01
CA LEU A 38 -5.49 6.47 -0.02
C LEU A 38 -6.45 7.32 -0.86
N PRO A 39 -7.66 6.84 -1.20
CA PRO A 39 -8.54 7.52 -2.15
C PRO A 39 -8.93 8.93 -1.71
N TRP A 40 -9.01 9.16 -0.40
CA TRP A 40 -9.34 10.47 0.19
C TRP A 40 -8.13 11.40 0.37
N HIS A 41 -6.90 10.96 0.05
CA HIS A 41 -5.73 11.83 0.07
C HIS A 41 -5.58 12.57 -1.27
N GLU A 42 -5.42 13.90 -1.18
CA GLU A 42 -4.98 14.71 -2.30
C GLU A 42 -3.52 14.42 -2.65
N GLY A 43 -3.19 14.45 -3.94
CA GLY A 43 -1.82 14.29 -4.41
C GLY A 43 -1.72 13.77 -5.85
N PRO A 44 -0.49 13.55 -6.35
CA PRO A 44 -0.27 13.04 -7.70
C PRO A 44 -0.98 11.71 -7.97
N PRO A 45 -1.18 11.33 -9.25
CA PRO A 45 -1.63 10.00 -9.61
C PRO A 45 -0.62 8.93 -9.17
N GLY A 46 -1.07 7.67 -9.10
CA GLY A 46 -0.19 6.54 -8.82
C GLY A 46 0.90 6.41 -9.88
N GLY A 47 2.11 5.98 -9.48
CA GLY A 47 3.26 5.89 -10.37
C GLY A 47 3.98 7.22 -10.65
N ALA A 48 3.40 8.37 -10.27
CA ALA A 48 4.08 9.66 -10.34
C ALA A 48 5.04 9.87 -9.14
N ARG A 49 5.85 10.94 -9.19
CA ARG A 49 6.65 11.40 -8.05
C ARG A 49 6.00 12.60 -7.37
N GLY A 50 6.03 12.59 -6.04
CA GLY A 50 5.67 13.75 -5.22
C GLY A 50 6.71 14.86 -5.29
N ARG A 51 6.37 16.03 -4.73
CA ARG A 51 7.28 17.18 -4.65
C ARG A 51 8.55 16.91 -3.83
N ASP A 52 8.50 15.94 -2.93
CA ASP A 52 9.62 15.46 -2.13
C ASP A 52 10.45 14.37 -2.85
N GLY A 53 10.16 14.12 -4.13
CA GLY A 53 10.86 13.15 -4.97
C GLY A 53 10.46 11.69 -4.72
N ARG A 54 9.59 11.41 -3.74
CA ARG A 54 9.13 10.04 -3.46
C ARG A 54 8.13 9.57 -4.52
N ALA A 55 8.22 8.31 -4.92
CA ALA A 55 7.20 7.68 -5.77
C ALA A 55 5.89 7.51 -4.99
N VAL A 56 4.78 7.83 -5.65
CA VAL A 56 3.44 7.76 -5.10
C VAL A 56 2.82 6.41 -5.44
N LEU A 57 2.37 5.68 -4.41
CA LEU A 57 1.60 4.46 -4.54
C LEU A 57 0.15 4.74 -4.09
N ARG A 58 -0.82 4.67 -5.00
CA ARG A 58 -2.24 4.82 -4.67
C ARG A 58 -2.86 3.47 -4.33
N LEU A 59 -3.43 3.33 -3.14
CA LEU A 59 -4.13 2.11 -2.70
C LEU A 59 -5.57 2.45 -2.29
N GLU A 60 -6.52 1.53 -2.45
CA GLU A 60 -7.92 1.77 -2.07
C GLU A 60 -8.14 1.77 -0.54
N GLY A 61 -7.22 1.18 0.24
CA GLY A 61 -7.50 0.82 1.62
C GLY A 61 -8.46 -0.38 1.72
N GLY A 62 -8.66 -0.93 2.92
CA GLY A 62 -9.64 -1.99 3.15
C GLY A 62 -9.05 -3.30 3.69
N GLU A 63 -9.67 -4.42 3.32
CA GLU A 63 -9.48 -5.72 4.00
C GLU A 63 -8.10 -6.36 3.80
N ALA A 64 -7.37 -6.03 2.74
CA ALA A 64 -6.09 -6.65 2.44
C ALA A 64 -4.94 -6.00 3.24
N PHE A 65 -4.14 -6.83 3.90
CA PHE A 65 -2.95 -6.38 4.63
C PHE A 65 -1.94 -5.71 3.70
N GLY A 66 -1.17 -4.74 4.23
CA GLY A 66 -0.04 -4.13 3.54
C GLY A 66 -0.32 -2.72 3.01
N LEU A 67 -0.81 -1.81 3.85
CA LEU A 67 -0.91 -0.39 3.47
C LEU A 67 0.43 0.36 3.60
N GLY A 68 1.45 -0.29 4.14
CA GLY A 68 2.81 0.24 4.23
C GLY A 68 3.23 0.69 5.64
N ASP A 69 2.29 0.87 6.57
CA ASP A 69 2.55 1.29 7.95
C ASP A 69 3.19 0.19 8.82
N HIS A 70 2.94 -1.08 8.52
CA HIS A 70 3.51 -2.19 9.28
C HIS A 70 5.04 -2.34 9.07
N PRO A 71 5.84 -2.58 10.12
CA PRO A 71 7.31 -2.69 10.02
C PRO A 71 7.81 -3.73 9.01
N THR A 72 7.08 -4.83 8.81
CA THR A 72 7.46 -5.86 7.83
C THR A 72 7.34 -5.34 6.39
N THR A 73 6.29 -4.58 6.08
CA THR A 73 6.12 -3.95 4.76
C THR A 73 7.19 -2.88 4.52
N GLN A 74 7.52 -2.08 5.55
CA GLN A 74 8.63 -1.12 5.50
C GLN A 74 9.97 -1.80 5.18
N GLY A 75 10.29 -2.88 5.88
CA GLY A 75 11.51 -3.65 5.67
C GLY A 75 11.59 -4.25 4.26
N GLY A 76 10.48 -4.82 3.78
CA GLY A 76 10.39 -5.36 2.42
C GLY A 76 10.61 -4.29 1.34
N ALA A 77 9.95 -3.13 1.46
CA ALA A 77 10.11 -2.03 0.52
C ALA A 77 11.55 -1.49 0.53
N ALA A 78 12.16 -1.31 1.71
CA ALA A 78 13.54 -0.87 1.83
C ALA A 78 14.54 -1.89 1.24
N PHE A 79 14.27 -3.19 1.35
CA PHE A 79 15.06 -4.22 0.69
C PHE A 79 14.97 -4.11 -0.83
N LEU A 80 13.75 -3.94 -1.38
CA LEU A 80 13.55 -3.76 -2.82
C LEU A 80 14.29 -2.52 -3.35
N GLU A 81 14.24 -1.39 -2.62
CA GLU A 81 14.95 -0.15 -3.00
C GLU A 81 16.45 -0.34 -3.25
N ARG A 82 17.08 -1.27 -2.52
CA ARG A 82 18.51 -1.58 -2.70
C ARG A 82 18.72 -2.63 -3.78
N THR A 83 17.88 -3.66 -3.81
CA THR A 83 18.13 -4.87 -4.59
C THR A 83 17.65 -4.75 -6.04
N VAL A 84 16.46 -4.18 -6.29
CA VAL A 84 15.91 -4.13 -7.67
C VAL A 84 16.79 -3.28 -8.60
N PRO A 85 17.20 -2.04 -8.24
CA PRO A 85 18.07 -1.24 -9.10
C PRO A 85 19.44 -1.89 -9.32
N ALA A 86 20.02 -2.54 -8.29
CA ALA A 86 21.30 -3.22 -8.39
C ALA A 86 21.26 -4.41 -9.39
N LEU A 87 20.13 -5.12 -9.47
CA LEU A 87 19.91 -6.22 -10.41
C LEU A 87 19.49 -5.76 -11.81
N ALA A 88 19.01 -4.51 -11.94
CA ALA A 88 18.56 -3.96 -13.21
C ALA A 88 19.71 -3.40 -14.08
N ALA A 89 20.91 -3.21 -13.54
CA ALA A 89 22.04 -2.62 -14.26
C ALA A 89 22.41 -3.45 -15.50
N GLY A 90 22.18 -2.88 -16.69
CA GLY A 90 22.47 -3.52 -17.98
C GLY A 90 21.50 -4.63 -18.38
N THR A 91 20.34 -4.74 -17.76
CA THR A 91 19.31 -5.76 -18.07
C THR A 91 17.94 -5.12 -18.28
N ALA A 92 16.95 -5.94 -18.66
CA ALA A 92 15.54 -5.52 -18.71
C ALA A 92 14.88 -5.44 -17.31
N GLY A 93 15.66 -5.52 -16.22
CA GLY A 93 15.18 -5.59 -14.85
C GLY A 93 14.91 -7.02 -14.37
N PRO A 94 14.99 -7.28 -13.05
CA PRO A 94 14.74 -8.61 -12.50
C PRO A 94 13.26 -9.01 -12.60
N ARG A 95 13.02 -10.33 -12.56
CA ARG A 95 11.68 -10.89 -12.35
C ARG A 95 11.44 -11.04 -10.84
N VAL A 96 10.34 -10.50 -10.34
CA VAL A 96 10.00 -10.49 -8.91
C VAL A 96 8.72 -11.30 -8.66
N LEU A 97 8.76 -12.16 -7.65
CA LEU A 97 7.59 -12.84 -7.09
C LEU A 97 7.30 -12.24 -5.71
N ASP A 98 6.10 -11.69 -5.54
CA ASP A 98 5.55 -11.24 -4.26
C ASP A 98 4.60 -12.32 -3.72
N TYR A 99 5.11 -13.14 -2.81
CA TYR A 99 4.41 -14.32 -2.29
C TYR A 99 3.70 -13.97 -0.97
N GLY A 100 2.36 -14.03 -0.97
CA GLY A 100 1.54 -13.41 0.08
C GLY A 100 1.38 -11.91 -0.18
N SER A 101 0.98 -11.56 -1.39
CA SER A 101 1.02 -10.18 -1.88
C SER A 101 0.11 -9.20 -1.12
N GLY A 102 -0.94 -9.69 -0.45
CA GLY A 102 -1.87 -8.83 0.28
C GLY A 102 -2.44 -7.73 -0.63
N SER A 103 -2.23 -6.47 -0.25
CA SER A 103 -2.59 -5.28 -1.03
C SER A 103 -1.82 -5.12 -2.36
N GLY A 104 -0.76 -5.90 -2.58
CA GLY A 104 0.16 -5.79 -3.70
C GLY A 104 1.20 -4.67 -3.57
N VAL A 105 1.32 -4.02 -2.41
CA VAL A 105 2.19 -2.84 -2.26
C VAL A 105 3.67 -3.11 -2.58
N LEU A 106 4.21 -4.29 -2.22
CA LEU A 106 5.60 -4.64 -2.51
C LEU A 106 5.80 -4.95 -3.99
N ALA A 107 4.84 -5.63 -4.63
CA ALA A 107 4.79 -5.77 -6.07
C ALA A 107 4.83 -4.41 -6.79
N LEU A 108 4.07 -3.42 -6.30
CA LEU A 108 4.07 -2.06 -6.85
C LEU A 108 5.41 -1.35 -6.64
N CYS A 109 6.02 -1.47 -5.45
CA CYS A 109 7.38 -0.97 -5.21
C CYS A 109 8.37 -1.58 -6.21
N ALA A 110 8.35 -2.89 -6.41
CA ALA A 110 9.24 -3.57 -7.35
C ALA A 110 9.07 -3.05 -8.79
N ALA A 111 7.82 -2.90 -9.24
CA ALA A 111 7.52 -2.36 -10.56
C ALA A 111 8.04 -0.93 -10.72
N ALA A 112 7.81 -0.06 -9.72
CA ALA A 112 8.27 1.32 -9.73
C ALA A 112 9.81 1.47 -9.67
N LEU A 113 10.53 0.44 -9.19
CA LEU A 113 11.99 0.39 -9.15
C LEU A 113 12.61 -0.17 -10.44
N GLY A 114 11.79 -0.54 -11.43
CA GLY A 114 12.27 -1.06 -12.72
C GLY A 114 12.41 -2.58 -12.76
N ALA A 115 11.66 -3.32 -11.93
CA ALA A 115 11.53 -4.76 -12.16
C ALA A 115 10.89 -5.02 -13.54
N GLY A 116 11.50 -5.91 -14.33
CA GLY A 116 11.06 -6.20 -15.69
C GLY A 116 9.74 -6.99 -15.73
N ARG A 117 9.49 -7.80 -14.70
CA ARG A 117 8.19 -8.47 -14.50
C ARG A 117 7.94 -8.70 -13.03
N VAL A 118 6.71 -8.43 -12.59
CA VAL A 118 6.27 -8.69 -11.22
C VAL A 118 5.08 -9.63 -11.24
N LEU A 119 5.07 -10.62 -10.35
CA LEU A 119 3.94 -11.52 -10.11
C LEU A 119 3.60 -11.49 -8.63
N GLY A 120 2.39 -11.06 -8.27
CA GLY A 120 1.86 -11.21 -6.92
C GLY A 120 0.99 -12.47 -6.85
N VAL A 121 1.15 -13.25 -5.78
CA VAL A 121 0.30 -14.40 -5.47
C VAL A 121 -0.18 -14.32 -4.03
N ASP A 122 -1.43 -14.69 -3.80
CA ASP A 122 -2.01 -14.80 -2.48
C ASP A 122 -2.98 -15.98 -2.45
N VAL A 123 -3.19 -16.54 -1.26
CA VAL A 123 -4.19 -17.61 -1.04
C VAL A 123 -5.59 -17.01 -0.85
N ASP A 124 -5.67 -15.76 -0.41
CA ASP A 124 -6.93 -15.03 -0.27
C ASP A 124 -7.31 -14.33 -1.58
N GLU A 125 -8.43 -14.74 -2.17
CA GLU A 125 -8.98 -14.15 -3.40
C GLU A 125 -9.29 -12.65 -3.23
N ARG A 126 -9.62 -12.20 -2.01
CA ARG A 126 -9.87 -10.79 -1.71
C ARG A 126 -8.59 -9.96 -1.78
N ALA A 127 -7.48 -10.52 -1.29
CA ALA A 127 -6.16 -9.91 -1.42
C ALA A 127 -5.77 -9.80 -2.90
N VAL A 128 -5.95 -10.87 -3.68
CA VAL A 128 -5.70 -10.83 -5.13
C VAL A 128 -6.54 -9.76 -5.83
N ALA A 129 -7.82 -9.64 -5.49
CA ALA A 129 -8.70 -8.61 -6.04
C ALA A 129 -8.25 -7.20 -5.65
N ALA A 130 -7.85 -6.99 -4.40
CA ALA A 130 -7.31 -5.71 -3.92
C ALA A 130 -5.99 -5.34 -4.63
N ALA A 131 -5.06 -6.28 -4.74
CA ALA A 131 -3.80 -6.10 -5.46
C ALA A 131 -4.01 -5.70 -6.93
N ARG A 132 -5.00 -6.30 -7.61
CA ARG A 132 -5.36 -5.93 -8.98
C ARG A 132 -5.91 -4.51 -9.09
N ARG A 133 -6.82 -4.12 -8.19
CA ARG A 133 -7.36 -2.74 -8.17
C ARG A 133 -6.26 -1.72 -7.88
N ASN A 134 -5.42 -2.00 -6.89
CA ASN A 134 -4.26 -1.17 -6.57
C ASN A 134 -3.26 -1.10 -7.74
N ALA A 135 -3.04 -2.18 -8.48
CA ALA A 135 -2.22 -2.13 -9.69
C ALA A 135 -2.83 -1.23 -10.77
N ALA A 136 -4.16 -1.28 -10.97
CA ALA A 136 -4.84 -0.39 -11.91
C ALA A 136 -4.71 1.10 -11.51
N LEU A 137 -4.75 1.42 -10.21
CA LEU A 137 -4.57 2.79 -9.69
C LEU A 137 -3.15 3.35 -9.91
N ASN A 138 -2.16 2.49 -10.17
CA ASN A 138 -0.76 2.87 -10.36
C ASN A 138 -0.24 2.57 -11.77
N ALA A 139 -1.10 2.05 -12.65
CA ALA A 139 -0.75 1.87 -14.04
C ALA A 139 -0.59 3.26 -14.70
N PRO A 140 0.40 3.43 -15.61
CA PRO A 140 0.46 4.63 -16.43
C PRO A 140 -0.86 4.78 -17.18
N ALA A 141 -1.35 6.03 -17.31
CA ALA A 141 -2.49 6.31 -18.17
C ALA A 141 -2.20 5.72 -19.56
N ALA A 142 -3.17 4.98 -20.12
CA ALA A 142 -3.03 4.47 -21.48
C ALA A 142 -2.69 5.65 -22.40
N ALA A 143 -1.62 5.50 -23.19
CA ALA A 143 -1.30 6.48 -24.21
C ALA A 143 -2.51 6.58 -25.15
N ALA A 144 -3.11 7.77 -25.23
CA ALA A 144 -4.18 8.07 -26.18
C ALA A 144 -3.61 8.15 -27.60
#